data_AF-W7TB16-F1
#
_entry.id   AF-W7TB16-F1
#
_cell.length_a   1.000
_cell.length_b   1.000
_cell.length_c   1.000
_cell.angle_alpha   90.00
_cell.angle_beta   90.00
_cell.angle_gamma   90.00
#
_symmetry.space_group_name_H-M   'P 1'
#
loop_
_entity.id
_entity.type
_entity.pdbx_description
1 polymer ?
#
loop_
_entity_poly.entity_id
_entity_poly.type
_entity_poly.pdbx_seq_one_letter_code
_entity_poly.pdbx_strand_id
1 'polypeptide(L)'
;MRKHKSKEKMVAGCLQSEGLSTLQHKLLAKQVANIESVKDISYCFDDDSHNGCIAESAMSSAPHPSLLRSHVTLPATIRYGLPLLLIGNTALLLYSNLTLGASVYARVYDGQGRTMELPVLYNVSLAGSIKDMWQSGAYWMATLIAICSGAWPHVKLLLCLLCWTVGEKHLSPCTRRRALKVTYFLQKFSHVETITLVILMTAFSFTARLPNHESWGVWTYVAPQPGFFAFLGGLILSMFLSRVTLYYDQAWHAALSCEESSAPSTPMECDEQAHGSSSEDCGKARCMINERFLSNKVRFDCCGSDEPLTSVGGSLEHSMWREIPTVCGVLCIGVCLIMGLVLPAFSFQFKGLTGWILDNVTQDSPDSSASLRTMSALSLGEQIPASSESKGIGIFFLQASFFFFVVGAPISCLTLLVALLILKPRESRKLVMPAEILYAWSAPDVLFISMVVSTWEMYLFVRFVIGDRCDAVNALLREIMDDQLAGDDKCFDVVTTLKPGCFILGVSSLLFLVAGFLVMRKVKRMVKVHADVFPHRDTERLQRC
;
A
#
# COMPACT_ATOMS: atom_id res chain seq x y z
N MET A 1 -41.60 9.85 8.22
CA MET A 1 -41.37 8.56 8.91
C MET A 1 -42.20 7.34 8.41
N ARG A 2 -42.82 7.37 7.21
CA ARG A 2 -43.48 6.17 6.62
C ARG A 2 -42.78 5.55 5.40
N LYS A 3 -41.72 6.18 4.85
CA LYS A 3 -40.93 5.62 3.73
C LYS A 3 -39.70 4.80 4.15
N HIS A 4 -39.28 4.85 5.43
CA HIS A 4 -38.13 4.07 5.92
C HIS A 4 -38.49 2.64 6.34
N LYS A 5 -39.72 2.38 6.82
CA LYS A 5 -40.17 1.05 7.28
C LYS A 5 -40.46 0.04 6.16
N SER A 6 -40.55 0.48 4.90
CA SER A 6 -40.84 -0.43 3.77
C SER A 6 -39.58 -1.08 3.18
N LYS A 7 -38.39 -0.48 3.38
CA LYS A 7 -37.13 -1.06 2.88
C LYS A 7 -36.55 -2.12 3.83
N GLU A 8 -36.79 -2.01 5.14
CA GLU A 8 -36.36 -3.04 6.11
C GLU A 8 -37.14 -4.35 5.98
N LYS A 9 -38.42 -4.32 5.59
CA LYS A 9 -39.23 -5.55 5.42
C LYS A 9 -38.91 -6.33 4.15
N MET A 10 -38.36 -5.71 3.10
CA MET A 10 -37.96 -6.43 1.87
C MET A 10 -36.59 -7.12 2.00
N VAL A 11 -35.69 -6.61 2.84
CA VAL A 11 -34.36 -7.21 3.07
C VAL A 11 -34.44 -8.39 4.05
N ALA A 12 -35.39 -8.37 4.99
CA ALA A 12 -35.58 -9.46 5.94
C ALA A 12 -36.17 -10.74 5.31
N GLY A 13 -36.85 -10.64 4.16
CA GLY A 13 -37.51 -11.79 3.51
C GLY A 13 -36.61 -12.69 2.66
N CYS A 14 -35.41 -12.24 2.28
CA CYS A 14 -34.50 -13.02 1.41
C CYS A 14 -33.35 -13.73 2.14
N LEU A 15 -33.23 -13.58 3.47
CA LEU A 15 -32.07 -14.07 4.24
C LEU A 15 -32.42 -15.18 5.25
N GLN A 16 -33.52 -15.89 5.02
CA GLN A 16 -34.02 -16.90 5.95
C GLN A 16 -33.65 -18.35 5.57
N SER A 17 -32.78 -18.58 4.57
CA SER A 17 -32.43 -19.94 4.11
C SER A 17 -31.01 -20.43 4.40
N GLU A 18 -30.16 -19.71 5.13
CA GLU A 18 -28.83 -20.23 5.47
C GLU A 18 -28.51 -19.98 6.96
N GLY A 19 -28.34 -21.07 7.69
CA GLY A 19 -28.12 -21.10 9.14
C GLY A 19 -26.74 -20.59 9.53
N LEU A 20 -26.58 -19.27 9.59
CA LEU A 20 -25.42 -18.61 10.19
C LEU A 20 -25.81 -17.94 11.51
N SER A 21 -25.01 -18.14 12.55
CA SER A 21 -25.30 -17.63 13.90
C SER A 21 -25.40 -16.09 13.94
N THR A 22 -26.37 -15.57 14.71
CA THR A 22 -26.65 -14.13 14.87
C THR A 22 -25.46 -13.31 15.40
N LEU A 23 -24.42 -13.96 15.91
CA LEU A 23 -23.17 -13.34 16.35
C LEU A 23 -22.21 -13.05 15.17
N GLN A 24 -22.11 -13.96 14.20
CA GLN A 24 -21.29 -13.77 12.98
C GLN A 24 -21.88 -12.69 12.07
N HIS A 25 -23.21 -12.61 11.97
CA HIS A 25 -23.86 -11.51 11.24
C HIS A 25 -23.62 -10.14 11.88
N LYS A 26 -23.56 -10.05 13.22
CA LYS A 26 -23.23 -8.81 13.92
C LYS A 26 -21.75 -8.44 13.80
N LEU A 27 -20.85 -9.41 13.73
CA LEU A 27 -19.41 -9.17 13.49
C LEU A 27 -19.14 -8.73 12.04
N LEU A 28 -19.77 -9.37 11.05
CA LEU A 28 -19.65 -9.02 9.63
C LEU A 28 -20.33 -7.68 9.31
N ALA A 29 -21.51 -7.40 9.86
CA ALA A 29 -22.14 -6.09 9.72
C ALA A 29 -21.31 -4.99 10.40
N LYS A 30 -20.61 -5.30 11.50
CA LYS A 30 -19.66 -4.38 12.17
C LYS A 30 -18.34 -4.22 11.41
N GLN A 31 -17.90 -5.22 10.63
CA GLN A 31 -16.75 -5.10 9.72
C GLN A 31 -17.08 -4.38 8.40
N VAL A 32 -18.30 -4.55 7.86
CA VAL A 32 -18.76 -3.88 6.64
C VAL A 32 -19.24 -2.44 6.92
N ALA A 33 -19.83 -2.16 8.09
CA ALA A 33 -20.09 -0.78 8.54
C ALA A 33 -18.79 0.00 8.82
N ASN A 34 -17.66 -0.70 8.99
CA ASN A 34 -16.32 -0.11 9.11
C ASN A 34 -15.77 0.43 7.77
N ILE A 35 -16.54 0.40 6.68
CA ILE A 35 -16.20 1.06 5.40
C ILE A 35 -16.45 2.59 5.46
N GLU A 36 -16.98 3.13 6.58
CA GLU A 36 -16.86 4.55 6.92
C GLU A 36 -15.42 4.98 7.32
N SER A 37 -14.49 4.02 7.44
CA SER A 37 -13.06 4.21 7.71
C SER A 37 -12.31 5.13 6.73
N VAL A 38 -12.83 5.39 5.52
CA VAL A 38 -12.20 6.38 4.62
C VAL A 38 -12.25 7.80 5.20
N LYS A 39 -13.29 8.12 5.99
CA LYS A 39 -13.35 9.40 6.72
C LYS A 39 -12.44 9.41 7.94
N ASP A 40 -12.34 8.30 8.68
CA ASP A 40 -11.49 8.23 9.88
C ASP A 40 -9.99 8.18 9.54
N ILE A 41 -9.62 7.54 8.43
CA ILE A 41 -8.26 7.63 7.85
C ILE A 41 -8.01 9.08 7.39
N SER A 42 -8.99 9.76 6.79
CA SER A 42 -8.88 11.17 6.40
C SER A 42 -8.66 12.10 7.61
N TYR A 43 -9.35 11.87 8.73
CA TYR A 43 -9.17 12.64 9.97
C TYR A 43 -7.81 12.41 10.64
N CYS A 44 -7.25 11.19 10.54
CA CYS A 44 -5.94 10.88 11.11
C CYS A 44 -4.76 11.61 10.43
N PHE A 45 -4.94 12.10 9.21
CA PHE A 45 -3.91 12.84 8.46
C PHE A 45 -4.03 14.38 8.59
N ASP A 46 -5.00 14.90 9.35
CA ASP A 46 -5.57 16.24 9.10
C ASP A 46 -5.18 17.38 10.07
N ASP A 47 -4.35 17.14 11.07
CA ASP A 47 -4.16 18.12 12.15
C ASP A 47 -3.37 19.38 11.73
N ASP A 48 -2.51 19.28 10.70
CA ASP A 48 -1.75 20.44 10.19
C ASP A 48 -2.37 21.08 8.93
N SER A 49 -3.32 20.41 8.27
CA SER A 49 -3.98 20.94 7.06
C SER A 49 -5.22 21.75 7.34
N HIS A 50 -5.98 21.46 8.40
CA HIS A 50 -7.28 22.12 8.58
C HIS A 50 -7.15 23.64 8.85
N ASN A 51 -6.18 24.05 9.68
CA ASN A 51 -5.94 25.47 9.97
C ASN A 51 -5.19 26.20 8.83
N GLY A 52 -4.29 25.51 8.11
CA GLY A 52 -3.61 26.07 6.94
C GLY A 52 -4.56 26.29 5.76
N CYS A 53 -5.48 25.35 5.51
CA CYS A 53 -6.44 25.42 4.41
C CYS A 53 -7.51 26.50 4.59
N ILE A 54 -7.96 26.75 5.83
CA ILE A 54 -8.92 27.83 6.10
C ILE A 54 -8.27 29.20 5.87
N ALA A 55 -7.00 29.36 6.28
CA ALA A 55 -6.24 30.58 6.03
C ALA A 55 -5.96 30.82 4.53
N GLU A 56 -5.57 29.79 3.77
CA GLU A 56 -5.32 29.87 2.32
C GLU A 56 -6.59 30.20 1.51
N SER A 57 -7.75 29.65 1.89
CA SER A 57 -9.01 29.91 1.18
C SER A 57 -9.55 31.33 1.36
N ALA A 58 -9.03 32.09 2.33
CA ALA A 58 -9.45 33.45 2.63
C ALA A 58 -8.62 34.54 1.91
N MET A 59 -7.50 34.20 1.26
CA MET A 59 -6.51 35.18 0.76
C MET A 59 -6.48 35.37 -0.77
N SER A 60 -6.85 34.39 -1.59
CA SER A 60 -6.70 34.50 -3.06
C SER A 60 -8.00 34.92 -3.78
N SER A 61 -7.96 36.07 -4.47
CA SER A 61 -9.10 36.62 -5.22
C SER A 61 -9.24 36.08 -6.66
N ALA A 62 -8.34 35.19 -7.12
CA ALA A 62 -8.41 34.60 -8.46
C ALA A 62 -8.06 33.09 -8.45
N PRO A 63 -8.87 32.22 -9.09
CA PRO A 63 -8.61 30.79 -9.12
C PRO A 63 -7.33 30.48 -9.92
N HIS A 64 -6.36 29.80 -9.31
CA HIS A 64 -5.09 29.50 -9.97
C HIS A 64 -5.29 28.43 -11.09
N PRO A 65 -4.46 28.48 -12.16
CA PRO A 65 -4.50 27.51 -13.24
C PRO A 65 -4.18 26.08 -12.76
N SER A 66 -4.61 25.08 -13.52
CA SER A 66 -4.22 23.68 -13.26
C SER A 66 -2.71 23.48 -13.39
N LEU A 67 -2.18 22.38 -12.84
CA LEU A 67 -0.77 21.98 -13.00
C LEU A 67 -0.42 21.78 -14.49
N LEU A 68 -1.38 21.36 -15.31
CA LEU A 68 -1.21 21.31 -16.76
C LEU A 68 -1.14 22.70 -17.42
N ARG A 69 -1.54 23.78 -16.77
CA ARG A 69 -1.55 25.15 -17.31
C ARG A 69 -0.52 26.08 -16.67
N SER A 70 0.16 25.64 -15.61
CA SER A 70 1.26 26.40 -15.00
C SER A 70 2.50 26.43 -15.91
N HIS A 71 2.84 27.62 -16.41
CA HIS A 71 4.00 27.84 -17.29
C HIS A 71 5.29 28.21 -16.54
N VAL A 72 5.18 28.77 -15.33
CA VAL A 72 6.30 29.47 -14.67
C VAL A 72 7.23 28.53 -13.88
N THR A 73 6.75 27.36 -13.44
CA THR A 73 7.50 26.50 -12.50
C THR A 73 7.68 25.05 -12.95
N LEU A 74 6.97 24.59 -13.99
CA LEU A 74 7.03 23.20 -14.44
C LEU A 74 7.72 23.08 -15.82
N PRO A 75 8.78 22.26 -15.95
CA PRO A 75 9.35 21.92 -17.25
C PRO A 75 8.30 21.32 -18.18
N ALA A 76 8.34 21.68 -19.47
CA ALA A 76 7.40 21.19 -20.47
C ALA A 76 7.36 19.65 -20.56
N THR A 77 8.50 19.00 -20.32
CA THR A 77 8.64 17.53 -20.30
C THR A 77 7.75 16.88 -19.24
N ILE A 78 7.75 17.39 -18.01
CA ILE A 78 6.91 16.85 -16.92
C ILE A 78 5.45 17.21 -17.13
N ARG A 79 5.19 18.43 -17.58
CA ARG A 79 3.85 18.97 -17.79
C ARG A 79 3.01 18.12 -18.75
N TYR A 80 3.58 17.71 -19.89
CA TYR A 80 2.92 16.88 -20.89
C TYR A 80 3.26 15.39 -20.76
N GLY A 81 4.48 15.07 -20.31
CA GLY A 81 4.94 13.70 -20.16
C GLY A 81 4.23 12.95 -19.03
N LEU A 82 3.94 13.59 -17.90
CA LEU A 82 3.30 12.90 -16.76
C LEU A 82 1.87 12.44 -17.09
N PRO A 83 0.97 13.26 -17.68
CA PRO A 83 -0.33 12.79 -18.17
C PRO A 83 -0.22 11.66 -19.19
N LEU A 84 0.73 11.74 -20.12
CA LEU A 84 0.96 10.70 -21.12
C LEU A 84 1.37 9.37 -20.46
N LEU A 85 2.26 9.42 -19.46
CA LEU A 85 2.67 8.25 -18.68
C LEU A 85 1.52 7.68 -17.84
N LEU A 86 0.66 8.52 -17.25
CA LEU A 86 -0.53 8.08 -16.51
C LEU A 86 -1.53 7.36 -17.42
N ILE A 87 -1.77 7.90 -18.63
CA ILE A 87 -2.63 7.27 -19.63
C ILE A 87 -2.01 5.95 -20.12
N GLY A 88 -0.71 5.95 -20.44
CA GLY A 88 0.02 4.74 -20.84
C GLY A 88 -0.02 3.65 -19.77
N ASN A 89 0.16 4.01 -18.49
CA ASN A 89 0.06 3.07 -17.39
C ASN A 89 -1.36 2.53 -17.18
N THR A 90 -2.39 3.35 -17.44
CA THR A 90 -3.79 2.92 -17.44
C THR A 90 -4.03 1.90 -18.55
N ALA A 91 -3.52 2.16 -19.76
CA ALA A 91 -3.60 1.22 -20.88
C ALA A 91 -2.85 -0.10 -20.59
N LEU A 92 -1.69 -0.03 -19.93
CA LEU A 92 -0.92 -1.21 -19.52
C LEU A 92 -1.69 -2.09 -18.52
N LEU A 93 -2.28 -1.48 -17.48
CA LEU A 93 -3.11 -2.21 -16.51
C LEU A 93 -4.43 -2.72 -17.12
N LEU A 94 -4.96 -2.02 -18.13
CA LEU A 94 -6.13 -2.51 -18.85
C LEU A 94 -5.76 -3.72 -19.70
N TYR A 95 -4.64 -3.67 -20.42
CA TYR A 95 -4.11 -4.80 -21.18
C TYR A 95 -3.88 -6.02 -20.28
N SER A 96 -3.28 -5.83 -19.10
CA SER A 96 -3.06 -6.94 -18.17
C SER A 96 -4.35 -7.59 -17.69
N ASN A 97 -5.39 -6.79 -17.43
CA ASN A 97 -6.67 -7.31 -16.94
C ASN A 97 -7.52 -7.97 -18.04
N LEU A 98 -7.27 -7.62 -19.31
CA LEU A 98 -7.93 -8.24 -20.47
C LEU A 98 -7.22 -9.51 -20.96
N THR A 99 -5.99 -9.74 -20.53
CA THR A 99 -5.20 -10.93 -20.90
C THR A 99 -5.25 -11.98 -19.79
N LEU A 100 -4.69 -13.16 -20.06
CA LEU A 100 -4.57 -14.22 -19.07
C LEU A 100 -3.60 -13.80 -17.96
N GLY A 101 -3.96 -14.05 -16.71
CA GLY A 101 -3.11 -13.76 -15.55
C GLY A 101 -2.19 -14.93 -15.21
N ALA A 102 -2.76 -16.13 -15.12
CA ALA A 102 -2.00 -17.35 -14.86
C ALA A 102 -2.66 -18.57 -15.51
N SER A 103 -1.90 -19.64 -15.68
CA SER A 103 -2.44 -20.92 -16.18
C SER A 103 -1.90 -22.07 -15.35
N VAL A 104 -2.74 -23.08 -15.14
CA VAL A 104 -2.39 -24.30 -14.40
C VAL A 104 -1.97 -25.36 -15.40
N TYR A 105 -0.76 -25.89 -15.21
CA TYR A 105 -0.17 -26.93 -16.05
C TYR A 105 0.04 -28.21 -15.24
N ALA A 106 0.00 -29.33 -15.94
CA ALA A 106 0.45 -30.61 -15.43
C ALA A 106 1.39 -31.25 -16.43
N ARG A 107 2.50 -31.78 -15.92
CA ARG A 107 3.53 -32.42 -16.71
C ARG A 107 3.75 -33.84 -16.22
N VAL A 108 3.72 -34.79 -17.14
CA VAL A 108 4.03 -36.19 -16.85
C VAL A 108 5.50 -36.42 -17.20
N TYR A 109 6.26 -36.95 -16.24
CA TYR A 109 7.62 -37.43 -16.46
C TYR A 109 7.53 -38.91 -16.81
N ASP A 110 8.12 -39.31 -17.91
CA ASP A 110 8.47 -40.70 -18.13
C ASP A 110 9.78 -41.02 -17.40
N GLY A 111 9.95 -42.30 -17.07
CA GLY A 111 11.15 -42.78 -16.40
C GLY A 111 12.46 -42.66 -17.14
N GLN A 112 12.43 -42.07 -18.32
CA GLN A 112 13.55 -41.92 -19.23
C GLN A 112 13.92 -40.44 -19.40
N GLY A 113 13.34 -39.55 -18.57
CA GLY A 113 13.62 -38.12 -18.56
C GLY A 113 12.88 -37.32 -19.64
N ARG A 114 11.92 -37.93 -20.35
CA ARG A 114 11.05 -37.22 -21.29
C ARG A 114 9.85 -36.69 -20.53
N THR A 115 9.57 -35.42 -20.72
CA THR A 115 8.42 -34.75 -20.12
C THR A 115 7.36 -34.50 -21.17
N MET A 116 6.16 -35.02 -20.95
CA MET A 116 4.99 -34.69 -21.75
C MET A 116 4.17 -33.64 -21.00
N GLU A 117 4.03 -32.47 -21.61
CA GLU A 117 3.16 -31.43 -21.09
C GLU A 117 1.72 -31.73 -21.48
N LEU A 118 0.85 -31.85 -20.49
CA LEU A 118 -0.57 -32.00 -20.73
C LEU A 118 -1.14 -30.64 -21.19
N PRO A 119 -2.24 -30.65 -21.97
CA PRO A 119 -2.96 -29.43 -22.27
C PRO A 119 -3.29 -28.65 -21.00
N VAL A 120 -3.32 -27.31 -21.12
CA VAL A 120 -3.60 -26.41 -20.00
C VAL A 120 -4.84 -26.89 -19.24
N LEU A 121 -4.68 -27.15 -17.94
CA LEU A 121 -5.75 -27.67 -17.11
C LEU A 121 -6.81 -26.61 -16.85
N TYR A 122 -6.37 -25.39 -16.56
CA TYR A 122 -7.21 -24.24 -16.24
C TYR A 122 -6.51 -22.92 -16.56
N ASN A 123 -7.24 -21.95 -17.10
CA ASN A 123 -6.75 -20.60 -17.37
C ASN A 123 -7.38 -19.63 -16.38
N VAL A 124 -6.55 -18.98 -15.58
CA VAL A 124 -6.94 -17.95 -14.61
C VAL A 124 -6.92 -16.60 -15.31
N SER A 125 -8.10 -16.03 -15.52
CA SER A 125 -8.27 -14.64 -15.97
C SER A 125 -9.12 -13.88 -14.96
N LEU A 126 -8.89 -12.58 -14.79
CA LEU A 126 -9.63 -11.78 -13.82
C LEU A 126 -11.15 -11.84 -14.08
N ALA A 127 -11.56 -11.62 -15.32
CA ALA A 127 -12.97 -11.63 -15.71
C ALA A 127 -13.61 -13.03 -15.60
N GLY A 128 -12.88 -14.08 -15.98
CA GLY A 128 -13.32 -15.47 -15.82
C GLY A 128 -13.51 -15.83 -14.36
N SER A 129 -12.51 -15.56 -13.52
CA SER A 129 -12.57 -15.82 -12.07
C SER A 129 -13.74 -15.11 -11.40
N ILE A 130 -13.98 -13.83 -11.73
CA ILE A 130 -15.14 -13.09 -11.18
C ILE A 130 -16.46 -13.74 -11.59
N LYS A 131 -16.60 -14.15 -12.86
CA LYS A 131 -17.81 -14.80 -13.37
C LYS A 131 -18.04 -16.15 -12.70
N ASP A 132 -17.01 -16.98 -12.61
CA ASP A 132 -17.08 -18.31 -12.02
C ASP A 132 -17.40 -18.22 -10.52
N MET A 133 -16.76 -17.29 -9.81
CA MET A 133 -17.06 -16.99 -8.39
C MET A 133 -18.49 -16.50 -8.20
N TRP A 134 -18.98 -15.62 -9.06
CA TRP A 134 -20.35 -15.13 -9.00
C TRP A 134 -21.37 -16.26 -9.22
N GLN A 135 -21.11 -17.15 -10.17
CA GLN A 135 -21.99 -18.28 -10.47
C GLN A 135 -22.01 -19.34 -9.36
N SER A 136 -20.90 -19.50 -8.64
CA SER A 136 -20.81 -20.43 -7.49
C SER A 136 -21.50 -19.94 -6.21
N GLY A 137 -22.03 -18.72 -6.20
CA GLY A 137 -22.58 -18.09 -4.99
C GLY A 137 -21.53 -17.40 -4.10
N ALA A 138 -20.25 -17.40 -4.48
CA ALA A 138 -19.17 -16.71 -3.77
C ALA A 138 -19.14 -15.19 -4.07
N TYR A 139 -20.29 -14.53 -3.90
CA TYR A 139 -20.48 -13.11 -4.25
C TYR A 139 -19.51 -12.17 -3.54
N TRP A 140 -19.18 -12.46 -2.28
CA TRP A 140 -18.29 -11.64 -1.47
C TRP A 140 -16.86 -11.62 -2.03
N MET A 141 -16.30 -12.79 -2.37
CA MET A 141 -14.95 -12.91 -2.95
C MET A 141 -14.89 -12.30 -4.35
N ALA A 142 -15.90 -12.58 -5.19
CA ALA A 142 -16.01 -11.99 -6.53
C ALA A 142 -16.00 -10.46 -6.47
N THR A 143 -16.73 -9.88 -5.51
CA THR A 143 -16.79 -8.42 -5.32
C THR A 143 -15.48 -7.84 -4.84
N LEU A 144 -14.81 -8.50 -3.89
CA LEU A 144 -13.52 -8.06 -3.36
C LEU A 144 -12.46 -8.01 -4.46
N ILE A 145 -12.34 -9.08 -5.26
CA ILE A 145 -11.40 -9.15 -6.39
C ILE A 145 -11.76 -8.10 -7.44
N ALA A 146 -13.03 -7.97 -7.82
CA ALA A 146 -13.47 -6.97 -8.79
C ALA A 146 -13.10 -5.53 -8.36
N ILE A 147 -13.20 -5.21 -7.07
CA ILE A 147 -12.87 -3.89 -6.55
C ILE A 147 -11.36 -3.70 -6.39
N CYS A 148 -10.67 -4.58 -5.67
CA CYS A 148 -9.26 -4.42 -5.30
C CYS A 148 -8.30 -4.58 -6.48
N SER A 149 -8.62 -5.50 -7.40
CA SER A 149 -7.78 -5.87 -8.54
C SER A 149 -8.27 -5.29 -9.87
N GLY A 150 -9.58 -5.17 -10.02
CA GLY A 150 -10.20 -4.58 -11.21
C GLY A 150 -10.27 -3.06 -11.11
N ALA A 151 -11.20 -2.55 -10.31
CA ALA A 151 -11.58 -1.13 -10.34
C ALA A 151 -10.53 -0.20 -9.72
N TRP A 152 -9.99 -0.55 -8.54
CA TRP A 152 -9.13 0.34 -7.76
C TRP A 152 -7.87 0.81 -8.51
N PRO A 153 -7.11 -0.05 -9.22
CA PRO A 153 -5.94 0.37 -9.97
C PRO A 153 -6.25 1.40 -11.09
N HIS A 154 -7.46 1.38 -11.63
CA HIS A 154 -7.89 2.34 -12.65
C HIS A 154 -8.42 3.64 -12.05
N VAL A 155 -9.26 3.54 -11.02
CA VAL A 155 -9.83 4.69 -10.31
C VAL A 155 -8.72 5.58 -9.75
N LYS A 156 -7.65 5.00 -9.20
CA LYS A 156 -6.51 5.77 -8.67
C LYS A 156 -5.77 6.55 -9.76
N LEU A 157 -5.53 5.95 -10.92
CA LEU A 157 -4.79 6.61 -12.01
C LEU A 157 -5.63 7.72 -12.63
N LEU A 158 -6.94 7.49 -12.75
CA LEU A 158 -7.89 8.52 -13.16
C LEU A 158 -7.88 9.69 -12.16
N LEU A 159 -7.88 9.42 -10.85
CA LEU A 159 -7.82 10.46 -9.83
C LEU A 159 -6.52 11.27 -9.92
N CYS A 160 -5.36 10.62 -10.11
CA CYS A 160 -4.09 11.32 -10.33
C CYS A 160 -4.12 12.20 -11.60
N LEU A 161 -4.72 11.71 -12.69
CA LEU A 161 -4.87 12.46 -13.93
C LEU A 161 -5.82 13.66 -13.77
N LEU A 162 -6.94 13.48 -13.07
CA LEU A 162 -7.89 14.56 -12.76
C LEU A 162 -7.22 15.63 -11.89
N CYS A 163 -6.49 15.23 -10.84
CA CYS A 163 -5.75 16.17 -9.99
C CYS A 163 -4.71 16.99 -10.79
N TRP A 164 -4.12 16.42 -11.83
CA TRP A 164 -3.16 17.12 -12.69
C TRP A 164 -3.80 18.10 -13.68
N THR A 165 -4.94 17.72 -14.24
CA THR A 165 -5.58 18.42 -15.37
C THR A 165 -6.57 19.49 -14.92
N VAL A 166 -7.29 19.23 -13.82
CA VAL A 166 -8.37 20.08 -13.32
C VAL A 166 -7.78 21.27 -12.54
N GLY A 167 -8.29 22.47 -12.85
CA GLY A 167 -7.91 23.72 -12.17
C GLY A 167 -8.70 23.93 -10.88
N GLU A 168 -8.30 24.94 -10.10
CA GLU A 168 -8.84 25.16 -8.76
C GLU A 168 -10.33 25.50 -8.71
N LYS A 169 -10.90 25.91 -9.84
CA LYS A 169 -12.35 26.18 -9.98
C LYS A 169 -13.22 24.97 -9.64
N HIS A 170 -12.73 23.75 -9.84
CA HIS A 170 -13.49 22.52 -9.61
C HIS A 170 -12.91 21.64 -8.51
N LEU A 171 -11.63 21.79 -8.20
CA LEU A 171 -10.95 20.98 -7.20
C LEU A 171 -10.09 21.89 -6.32
N SER A 172 -10.50 22.07 -5.07
CA SER A 172 -9.73 22.91 -4.14
C SER A 172 -8.34 22.30 -3.90
N PRO A 173 -7.30 23.14 -3.70
CA PRO A 173 -5.94 22.73 -3.34
C PRO A 173 -5.88 21.66 -2.25
N CYS A 174 -6.67 21.85 -1.20
CA CYS A 174 -6.69 20.96 -0.04
C CYS A 174 -7.31 19.59 -0.37
N THR A 175 -8.42 19.57 -1.12
CA THR A 175 -9.05 18.31 -1.54
C THR A 175 -8.13 17.55 -2.49
N ARG A 176 -7.49 18.25 -3.44
CA ARG A 176 -6.50 17.66 -4.35
C ARG A 176 -5.36 17.00 -3.59
N ARG A 177 -4.74 17.72 -2.66
CA ARG A 177 -3.63 17.20 -1.85
C ARG A 177 -4.04 16.03 -0.97
N ARG A 178 -5.22 16.09 -0.33
CA ARG A 178 -5.76 14.97 0.46
C ARG A 178 -5.99 13.74 -0.41
N ALA A 179 -6.63 13.91 -1.57
CA ALA A 179 -6.87 12.83 -2.52
C ALA A 179 -5.55 12.15 -2.95
N LEU A 180 -4.56 12.92 -3.38
CA LEU A 180 -3.25 12.38 -3.78
C LEU A 180 -2.52 11.65 -2.65
N LYS A 181 -2.59 12.14 -1.41
CA LYS A 181 -2.01 11.46 -0.23
C LYS A 181 -2.70 10.13 0.06
N VAL A 182 -4.03 10.12 0.07
CA VAL A 182 -4.83 8.91 0.34
C VAL A 182 -4.59 7.87 -0.75
N THR A 183 -4.64 8.29 -2.02
CA THR A 183 -4.37 7.42 -3.15
C THR A 183 -2.98 6.80 -3.08
N TYR A 184 -1.97 7.59 -2.75
CA TYR A 184 -0.60 7.11 -2.60
C TYR A 184 -0.47 6.08 -1.47
N PHE A 185 -1.09 6.32 -0.31
CA PHE A 185 -1.01 5.41 0.83
C PHE A 185 -1.76 4.09 0.59
N LEU A 186 -2.95 4.15 0.01
CA LEU A 186 -3.79 2.97 -0.25
C LEU A 186 -3.28 2.11 -1.42
N GLN A 187 -2.24 2.56 -2.12
CA GLN A 187 -1.76 1.89 -3.33
C GLN A 187 -1.11 0.54 -3.08
N LYS A 188 -0.47 0.35 -1.92
CA LYS A 188 0.18 -0.91 -1.56
C LYS A 188 -0.80 -2.09 -1.52
N PHE A 189 -2.08 -1.84 -1.21
CA PHE A 189 -3.13 -2.87 -1.21
C PHE A 189 -3.43 -3.42 -2.61
N SER A 190 -3.01 -2.76 -3.70
CA SER A 190 -3.07 -3.37 -5.03
C SER A 190 -2.14 -4.58 -5.20
N HIS A 191 -1.13 -4.76 -4.33
CA HIS A 191 -0.24 -5.93 -4.38
C HIS A 191 -0.85 -7.18 -3.74
N VAL A 192 -2.06 -7.11 -3.16
CA VAL A 192 -2.71 -8.27 -2.54
C VAL A 192 -2.78 -9.44 -3.52
N GLU A 193 -3.22 -9.18 -4.75
CA GLU A 193 -3.34 -10.19 -5.80
C GLU A 193 -2.00 -10.76 -6.24
N THR A 194 -0.96 -9.95 -6.33
CA THR A 194 0.40 -10.43 -6.67
C THR A 194 0.89 -11.43 -5.63
N ILE A 195 0.70 -11.12 -4.34
CA ILE A 195 1.10 -12.02 -3.25
C ILE A 195 0.21 -13.26 -3.22
N THR A 196 -1.11 -13.12 -3.43
CA THR A 196 -2.03 -14.26 -3.53
C THR A 196 -1.63 -15.20 -4.68
N LEU A 197 -1.24 -14.67 -5.85
CA LEU A 197 -0.75 -15.51 -6.94
C LEU A 197 0.54 -16.24 -6.56
N VAL A 198 1.48 -15.58 -5.86
CA VAL A 198 2.70 -16.25 -5.37
C VAL A 198 2.37 -17.38 -4.39
N ILE A 199 1.40 -17.17 -3.49
CA ILE A 199 0.90 -18.23 -2.60
C ILE A 199 0.29 -19.36 -3.42
N LEU A 200 -0.49 -19.05 -4.45
CA LEU A 200 -1.09 -20.04 -5.35
C LEU A 200 -0.04 -20.85 -6.11
N MET A 201 0.99 -20.19 -6.65
CA MET A 201 2.09 -20.84 -7.37
C MET A 201 2.80 -21.87 -6.50
N THR A 202 3.10 -21.51 -5.26
CA THR A 202 3.78 -22.42 -4.33
C THR A 202 2.86 -23.51 -3.79
N ALA A 203 1.59 -23.19 -3.53
CA ALA A 203 0.59 -24.16 -3.05
C ALA A 203 0.32 -25.27 -4.07
N PHE A 204 0.19 -24.93 -5.35
CA PHE A 204 -0.12 -25.89 -6.42
C PHE A 204 1.10 -26.54 -7.05
N SER A 205 2.31 -26.19 -6.57
CA SER A 205 3.55 -26.82 -7.01
C SER A 205 3.83 -28.08 -6.21
N PHE A 206 3.29 -29.21 -6.65
CA PHE A 206 3.55 -30.51 -6.06
C PHE A 206 3.86 -31.54 -7.15
N THR A 207 4.66 -32.53 -6.76
CA THR A 207 5.03 -33.66 -7.61
C THR A 207 4.47 -34.91 -6.97
N ALA A 208 3.64 -35.64 -7.69
CA ALA A 208 3.14 -36.95 -7.29
C ALA A 208 3.88 -38.03 -8.10
N ARG A 209 4.56 -38.97 -7.44
CA ARG A 209 5.14 -40.14 -8.10
C ARG A 209 4.13 -41.29 -8.11
N LEU A 210 4.17 -42.17 -9.11
CA LEU A 210 3.26 -43.31 -9.23
C LEU A 210 3.82 -44.56 -8.52
N PRO A 211 2.97 -45.39 -7.87
CA PRO A 211 3.43 -46.60 -7.20
C PRO A 211 3.90 -47.63 -8.23
N ASN A 212 4.99 -48.34 -7.92
CA ASN A 212 5.65 -49.37 -8.76
C ASN A 212 6.36 -48.86 -10.04
N HIS A 213 6.31 -47.55 -10.31
CA HIS A 213 7.10 -46.90 -11.35
C HIS A 213 7.70 -45.61 -10.77
N GLU A 214 8.77 -45.72 -9.97
CA GLU A 214 9.52 -44.56 -9.41
C GLU A 214 9.92 -43.52 -10.46
N SER A 215 9.95 -43.97 -11.71
CA SER A 215 10.38 -43.24 -12.87
C SER A 215 9.23 -42.43 -13.51
N TRP A 216 7.97 -42.74 -13.18
CA TRP A 216 6.80 -41.98 -13.65
C TRP A 216 6.23 -41.08 -12.57
N GLY A 217 5.95 -39.83 -12.92
CA GLY A 217 5.35 -38.87 -11.99
C GLY A 217 4.61 -37.75 -12.70
N VAL A 218 3.79 -37.03 -11.95
CA VAL A 218 3.06 -35.84 -12.41
C VAL A 218 3.49 -34.65 -11.57
N TRP A 219 3.98 -33.60 -12.22
CA TRP A 219 4.22 -32.30 -11.58
C TRP A 219 3.16 -31.32 -12.03
N THR A 220 2.44 -30.76 -11.07
CA THR A 220 1.51 -29.66 -11.30
C THR A 220 2.17 -28.37 -10.90
N TYR A 221 1.92 -27.30 -11.65
CA TYR A 221 2.40 -25.97 -11.32
C TYR A 221 1.50 -24.90 -11.92
N VAL A 222 1.55 -23.70 -11.34
CA VAL A 222 0.85 -22.52 -11.86
C VAL A 222 1.90 -21.61 -12.46
N ALA A 223 1.76 -21.30 -13.75
CA ALA A 223 2.67 -20.39 -14.43
C ALA A 223 1.99 -19.02 -14.65
N PRO A 224 2.60 -17.92 -14.19
CA PRO A 224 2.13 -16.58 -14.51
C PRO A 224 2.32 -16.29 -16.00
N GLN A 225 1.31 -15.68 -16.59
CA GLN A 225 1.29 -15.32 -18.01
C GLN A 225 1.82 -13.89 -18.23
N PRO A 226 2.17 -13.49 -19.47
CA PRO A 226 2.67 -12.14 -19.77
C PRO A 226 1.79 -11.01 -19.23
N GLY A 227 0.47 -11.20 -19.23
CA GLY A 227 -0.49 -10.26 -18.66
C GLY A 227 -0.21 -9.93 -17.20
N PHE A 228 0.14 -10.93 -16.39
CA PHE A 228 0.46 -10.72 -14.98
C PHE A 228 1.77 -9.95 -14.76
N PHE A 229 2.79 -10.15 -15.59
CA PHE A 229 4.01 -9.36 -15.48
C PHE A 229 3.77 -7.89 -15.88
N ALA A 230 2.92 -7.65 -16.88
CA ALA A 230 2.46 -6.30 -17.24
C ALA A 230 1.65 -5.66 -16.09
N PHE A 231 0.81 -6.44 -15.40
CA PHE A 231 0.09 -6.01 -14.21
C PHE A 231 1.05 -5.56 -13.10
N LEU A 232 1.99 -6.42 -12.70
CA LEU A 232 2.98 -6.12 -11.66
C LEU A 232 3.82 -4.89 -12.03
N GLY A 233 4.32 -4.82 -13.27
CA GLY A 233 5.05 -3.66 -13.77
C GLY A 233 4.22 -2.37 -13.72
N GLY A 234 2.95 -2.43 -14.13
CA GLY A 234 2.01 -1.31 -14.07
C GLY A 234 1.67 -0.88 -12.63
N LEU A 235 1.62 -1.81 -11.68
CA LEU A 235 1.46 -1.51 -10.27
C LEU A 235 2.67 -0.77 -9.71
N ILE A 236 3.89 -1.23 -9.99
CA ILE A 236 5.13 -0.57 -9.53
C ILE A 236 5.25 0.81 -10.17
N LEU A 237 5.04 0.92 -11.48
CA LEU A 237 5.05 2.20 -12.20
C LEU A 237 4.00 3.15 -11.62
N SER A 238 2.80 2.66 -11.29
CA SER A 238 1.77 3.48 -10.66
C SER A 238 2.21 4.07 -9.32
N MET A 239 3.02 3.36 -8.52
CA MET A 239 3.52 3.86 -7.22
C MET A 239 4.50 5.02 -7.41
N PHE A 240 5.36 4.90 -8.42
CA PHE A 240 6.29 5.95 -8.79
C PHE A 240 5.54 7.20 -9.29
N LEU A 241 4.64 7.03 -10.26
CA LEU A 241 3.88 8.14 -10.85
C LEU A 241 3.07 8.89 -9.79
N SER A 242 2.43 8.20 -8.85
CA SER A 242 1.64 8.84 -7.79
C SER A 242 2.50 9.69 -6.86
N ARG A 243 3.74 9.25 -6.55
CA ARG A 243 4.68 10.06 -5.74
C ARG A 243 5.14 11.30 -6.49
N VAL A 244 5.42 11.16 -7.78
CA VAL A 244 5.82 12.27 -8.66
C VAL A 244 4.70 13.32 -8.74
N THR A 245 3.44 12.88 -8.95
CA THR A 245 2.28 13.78 -8.95
C THR A 245 2.15 14.54 -7.63
N LEU A 246 2.26 13.85 -6.49
CA LEU A 246 2.19 14.48 -5.17
C LEU A 246 3.37 15.44 -4.91
N TYR A 247 4.57 15.12 -5.37
CA TYR A 247 5.75 15.98 -5.22
C TYR A 247 5.58 17.30 -5.97
N TYR A 248 5.16 17.26 -7.24
CA TYR A 248 4.95 18.47 -8.03
C TYR A 248 3.75 19.29 -7.55
N ASP A 249 2.70 18.66 -7.04
CA ASP A 249 1.61 19.37 -6.35
C ASP A 249 2.12 20.17 -5.14
N GLN A 250 2.97 19.54 -4.31
CA GLN A 250 3.57 20.20 -3.15
C GLN A 250 4.50 21.35 -3.55
N ALA A 251 5.35 21.14 -4.55
CA ALA A 251 6.29 22.14 -5.04
C ALA A 251 5.57 23.34 -5.67
N TRP A 252 4.51 23.09 -6.45
CA TRP A 252 3.68 24.13 -7.06
C TRP A 252 3.05 25.04 -6.00
N HIS A 253 2.42 24.46 -4.98
CA HIS A 253 1.82 25.23 -3.90
C HIS A 253 2.84 26.03 -3.09
N ALA A 254 4.02 25.45 -2.82
CA ALA A 254 5.08 26.17 -2.13
C ALA A 254 5.57 27.40 -2.93
N ALA A 255 5.62 27.30 -4.26
CA ALA A 255 5.99 28.42 -5.13
C ALA A 255 4.93 29.54 -5.13
N LEU A 256 3.64 29.18 -5.14
CA LEU A 256 2.54 30.15 -5.10
C LEU A 256 2.55 30.97 -3.79
N SER A 257 2.78 30.31 -2.64
CA SER A 257 2.86 31.01 -1.35
C SER A 257 4.01 32.02 -1.29
N CYS A 258 5.12 31.76 -1.99
CA CYS A 258 6.24 32.69 -2.10
C CYS A 258 5.91 33.90 -2.97
N GLU A 259 5.24 33.69 -4.11
CA GLU A 259 4.86 34.76 -5.03
C GLU A 259 3.88 35.75 -4.36
N GLU A 260 2.88 35.23 -3.65
CA GLU A 260 1.92 36.04 -2.90
C GLU A 260 2.58 36.85 -1.77
N SER A 261 3.59 36.29 -1.09
CA SER A 261 4.36 37.02 -0.06
C SER A 261 5.24 38.16 -0.62
N SER A 262 5.55 38.10 -1.92
CA SER A 262 6.43 39.05 -2.60
C SER A 262 5.68 40.14 -3.37
N ALA A 263 4.36 40.03 -3.50
CA ALA A 263 3.54 41.02 -4.19
C ALA A 263 3.60 42.36 -3.43
N PRO A 264 3.97 43.48 -4.10
CA PRO A 264 4.02 44.77 -3.44
C PRO A 264 2.63 45.16 -2.97
N SER A 265 2.47 45.36 -1.65
CA SER A 265 1.30 46.06 -1.11
C SER A 265 1.17 47.39 -1.84
N THR A 266 0.01 47.65 -2.42
CA THR A 266 -0.35 48.91 -3.09
C THR A 266 0.25 50.12 -2.37
N PRO A 267 0.85 51.09 -3.10
CA PRO A 267 1.40 52.29 -2.48
C PRO A 267 0.27 52.98 -1.73
N MET A 268 0.45 53.11 -0.42
CA MET A 268 -0.37 53.93 0.43
C MET A 268 -0.21 55.37 -0.08
N GLU A 269 -1.28 55.90 -0.66
CA GLU A 269 -1.41 57.29 -1.11
C GLU A 269 -1.21 58.18 0.12
N CYS A 270 -0.01 58.73 0.27
CA CYS A 270 0.28 59.72 1.30
C CYS A 270 -0.38 61.03 0.86
N ASP A 271 -1.48 61.40 1.51
CA ASP A 271 -2.09 62.71 1.39
C ASP A 271 -1.04 63.80 1.68
N GLU A 272 -0.76 64.61 0.66
CA GLU A 272 0.21 65.68 0.65
C GLU A 272 -0.44 66.98 1.15
N GLN A 273 -0.54 67.14 2.48
CA GLN A 273 -0.80 68.44 3.11
C GLN A 273 -0.09 68.58 4.47
N ALA A 274 1.08 69.22 4.47
CA ALA A 274 1.49 70.15 5.55
C ALA A 274 2.86 70.81 5.25
N HIS A 275 2.79 72.13 5.04
CA HIS A 275 3.77 73.18 5.30
C HIS A 275 5.17 72.83 5.87
N GLY A 276 6.17 73.08 5.01
CA GLY A 276 7.36 73.90 5.23
C GLY A 276 8.04 73.97 6.61
N SER A 277 9.24 73.40 6.70
CA SER A 277 10.45 74.11 7.16
C SER A 277 11.72 73.30 6.91
N SER A 278 12.74 74.03 6.47
CA SER A 278 14.16 73.75 6.24
C SER A 278 14.90 72.61 6.97
N SER A 279 15.86 72.06 6.20
CA SER A 279 17.25 71.70 6.57
C SER A 279 17.59 70.27 7.01
N GLU A 280 18.52 69.70 6.22
CA GLU A 280 19.61 68.77 6.57
C GLU A 280 19.39 67.24 6.63
N ASP A 281 20.41 66.55 6.10
CA ASP A 281 20.74 65.12 6.14
C ASP A 281 19.95 64.11 5.31
N CYS A 282 20.32 64.03 4.02
CA CYS A 282 20.15 62.84 3.19
C CYS A 282 21.21 61.78 3.56
N GLY A 283 20.94 60.99 4.61
CA GLY A 283 21.77 59.87 5.03
C GLY A 283 20.91 58.69 5.50
N LYS A 284 21.03 57.55 4.81
CA LYS A 284 20.45 56.23 5.19
C LYS A 284 18.92 56.16 5.28
N ALA A 285 18.26 56.04 4.12
CA ALA A 285 16.90 55.49 4.06
C ALA A 285 16.94 53.97 4.34
N ARG A 286 16.85 53.62 5.62
CA ARG A 286 16.53 52.28 6.11
C ARG A 286 15.04 52.05 5.80
N CYS A 287 14.75 51.00 5.05
CA CYS A 287 13.41 50.56 4.69
C CYS A 287 12.58 50.35 5.97
N MET A 288 11.71 51.30 6.32
CA MET A 288 10.68 51.14 7.33
C MET A 288 9.51 50.39 6.68
N ILE A 289 9.37 49.11 7.01
CA ILE A 289 8.15 48.35 6.75
C ILE A 289 7.12 48.78 7.80
N ASN A 290 5.93 49.11 7.30
CA ASN A 290 4.78 49.67 8.00
C ASN A 290 4.13 48.64 8.95
N GLU A 291 4.34 48.79 10.26
CA GLU A 291 3.66 48.02 11.31
C GLU A 291 2.23 48.53 11.57
N ARG A 292 1.26 48.29 10.67
CA ARG A 292 -0.16 48.58 10.96
C ARG A 292 -1.15 47.44 10.80
N PHE A 293 -0.69 46.19 10.63
CA PHE A 293 -1.60 45.02 10.58
C PHE A 293 -1.25 43.86 11.52
N LEU A 294 -0.47 44.13 12.59
CA LEU A 294 -0.30 43.22 13.73
C LEU A 294 -0.88 43.81 15.02
N SER A 295 -2.05 44.44 14.94
CA SER A 295 -2.87 44.68 16.13
C SER A 295 -3.66 43.42 16.49
N ASN A 296 -2.96 42.40 17.02
CA ASN A 296 -3.43 41.73 18.22
C ASN A 296 -2.30 40.90 18.86
N LYS A 297 -1.71 41.51 19.89
CA LYS A 297 -1.14 40.88 21.09
C LYS A 297 0.29 40.33 21.02
N VAL A 298 1.27 41.22 20.80
CA VAL A 298 2.52 41.19 21.57
C VAL A 298 2.97 42.64 21.83
N ARG A 299 2.92 43.09 23.08
CA ARG A 299 3.49 44.37 23.53
C ARG A 299 4.99 44.13 23.78
N PHE A 300 5.86 44.82 23.03
CA PHE A 300 7.28 44.94 23.38
C PHE A 300 7.52 46.35 23.93
N ASP A 301 7.76 46.43 25.23
CA ASP A 301 8.28 47.64 25.88
C ASP A 301 9.80 47.66 25.75
N CYS A 302 10.34 48.72 25.15
CA CYS A 302 11.77 49.03 25.11
C CYS A 302 12.06 50.18 26.07
N CYS A 303 12.41 49.88 27.32
CA CYS A 303 13.21 50.77 28.16
C CYS A 303 13.96 49.93 29.20
N GLY A 304 15.24 50.25 29.38
CA GLY A 304 16.17 49.50 30.20
C GLY A 304 15.83 49.51 31.69
N SER A 305 16.03 48.34 32.28
CA SER A 305 16.39 48.16 33.68
C SER A 305 17.16 46.84 33.77
N ASP A 306 18.37 46.91 34.32
CA ASP A 306 19.22 45.77 34.62
C ASP A 306 18.51 44.85 35.62
N GLU A 307 17.78 43.86 35.11
CA GLU A 307 17.48 42.62 35.83
C GLU A 307 17.95 41.44 34.97
N PRO A 308 18.58 40.42 35.58
CA PRO A 308 19.09 39.29 34.84
C PRO A 308 17.91 38.57 34.19
N LEU A 309 17.86 38.60 32.85
CA LEU A 309 17.04 37.68 32.07
C LEU A 309 17.31 36.27 32.59
N THR A 310 16.38 35.74 33.38
CA THR A 310 16.26 34.30 33.57
C THR A 310 16.11 33.72 32.17
N SER A 311 17.15 33.02 31.76
CA SER A 311 17.28 32.38 30.47
C SER A 311 16.04 31.51 30.20
N VAL A 312 15.13 31.98 29.36
CA VAL A 312 14.32 31.10 28.50
C VAL A 312 15.15 30.70 27.27
N GLY A 313 16.47 30.63 27.43
CA GLY A 313 17.33 29.74 26.68
C GLY A 313 17.17 28.34 27.27
N GLY A 314 15.97 27.77 27.16
CA GLY A 314 15.82 26.33 27.27
C GLY A 314 16.59 25.74 26.12
N SER A 315 17.87 25.47 26.35
CA SER A 315 18.75 24.78 25.43
C SER A 315 17.96 23.57 24.93
N LEU A 316 17.62 23.58 23.63
CA LEU A 316 17.19 22.40 22.89
C LEU A 316 18.40 21.45 22.78
N GLU A 317 19.04 21.16 23.90
CA GLU A 317 19.85 19.97 24.06
C GLU A 317 18.90 18.81 23.87
N HIS A 318 18.97 18.25 22.67
CA HIS A 318 18.33 17.00 22.30
C HIS A 318 18.94 15.92 23.21
N SER A 319 18.47 15.85 24.46
CA SER A 319 18.96 14.88 25.44
C SER A 319 18.58 13.52 24.90
N MET A 320 19.60 12.85 24.35
CA MET A 320 19.53 11.53 23.72
C MET A 320 18.76 10.53 24.58
N TRP A 321 18.82 10.69 25.90
CA TRP A 321 18.10 9.90 26.91
C TRP A 321 16.58 9.89 26.74
N ARG A 322 15.96 10.93 26.16
CA ARG A 322 14.50 10.98 25.92
C ARG A 322 14.06 10.15 24.69
N GLU A 323 14.97 9.86 23.77
CA GLU A 323 14.68 9.07 22.55
C GLU A 323 15.07 7.59 22.67
N ILE A 324 15.80 7.20 23.72
CA ILE A 324 16.14 5.79 23.97
C ILE A 324 14.89 4.87 23.97
N PRO A 325 13.78 5.17 24.67
CA PRO A 325 12.63 4.26 24.69
C PRO A 325 11.94 4.13 23.33
N THR A 326 11.87 5.21 22.54
CA THR A 326 11.27 5.16 21.19
C THR A 326 12.14 4.36 20.24
N VAL A 327 13.46 4.52 20.30
CA VAL A 327 14.43 3.73 19.52
C VAL A 327 14.36 2.25 19.90
N CYS A 328 14.39 1.92 21.20
CA CYS A 328 14.23 0.53 21.67
C CYS A 328 12.90 -0.07 21.21
N GLY A 329 11.81 0.70 21.23
CA GLY A 329 10.51 0.29 20.72
C GLY A 329 10.54 -0.04 19.22
N VAL A 330 11.11 0.83 18.39
CA VAL A 330 11.24 0.60 16.93
C VAL A 330 12.11 -0.62 16.63
N LEU A 331 13.21 -0.81 17.37
CA LEU A 331 14.07 -2.00 17.24
C LEU A 331 13.33 -3.28 17.62
N CYS A 332 12.57 -3.27 18.71
CA CYS A 332 11.74 -4.40 19.13
C CYS A 332 10.69 -4.76 18.05
N ILE A 333 10.04 -3.76 17.45
CA ILE A 333 9.12 -3.98 16.32
C ILE A 333 9.87 -4.63 15.15
N GLY A 334 11.09 -4.19 14.84
CA GLY A 334 11.91 -4.79 13.80
C GLY A 334 12.22 -6.27 14.06
N VAL A 335 12.59 -6.63 15.29
CA VAL A 335 12.81 -8.03 15.68
C VAL A 335 11.53 -8.84 15.55
N CYS A 336 10.40 -8.34 16.04
CA CYS A 336 9.10 -9.01 15.91
C CYS A 336 8.68 -9.21 14.45
N LEU A 337 8.94 -8.22 13.59
CA LEU A 337 8.64 -8.31 12.16
C LEU A 337 9.51 -9.37 11.48
N ILE A 338 10.82 -9.40 11.76
CA ILE A 338 11.72 -10.44 11.24
C ILE A 338 11.29 -11.83 11.73
N MET A 339 10.93 -11.97 13.01
CA MET A 339 10.39 -13.22 13.54
C MET A 339 9.11 -13.64 12.79
N GLY A 340 8.19 -12.72 12.53
CA GLY A 340 6.97 -12.99 11.76
C GLY A 340 7.24 -13.43 10.31
N LEU A 341 8.32 -12.95 9.69
CA LEU A 341 8.71 -13.35 8.33
C LEU A 341 9.37 -14.73 8.26
N VAL A 342 10.13 -15.12 9.30
CA VAL A 342 10.89 -16.38 9.34
C VAL A 342 10.06 -17.53 9.90
N LEU A 343 9.17 -17.27 10.86
CA LEU A 343 8.33 -18.31 11.46
C LEU A 343 7.29 -18.85 10.47
N PRO A 344 6.90 -20.14 10.60
CA PRO A 344 5.83 -20.71 9.78
C PRO A 344 4.54 -19.89 9.89
N ALA A 345 4.04 -19.42 8.76
CA ALA A 345 2.89 -18.53 8.66
C ALA A 345 1.61 -19.29 8.29
N PHE A 346 1.70 -20.27 7.40
CA PHE A 346 0.58 -21.13 7.03
C PHE A 346 1.08 -22.52 6.63
N SER A 347 0.16 -23.47 6.57
CA SER A 347 0.43 -24.77 5.98
C SER A 347 -0.68 -25.25 5.08
N PHE A 348 -0.29 -25.95 4.02
CA PHE A 348 -1.15 -26.68 3.12
C PHE A 348 -1.15 -28.15 3.52
N GLN A 349 -2.33 -28.70 3.75
CA GLN A 349 -2.53 -30.13 3.88
C GLN A 349 -3.33 -30.62 2.68
N PHE A 350 -2.69 -31.40 1.82
CA PHE A 350 -3.39 -32.10 0.74
C PHE A 350 -4.18 -33.26 1.33
N LYS A 351 -5.47 -33.30 1.02
CA LYS A 351 -6.40 -34.36 1.43
C LYS A 351 -6.92 -35.12 0.22
N GLY A 352 -7.78 -36.10 0.48
CA GLY A 352 -8.35 -36.93 -0.55
C GLY A 352 -7.33 -37.89 -1.18
N LEU A 353 -7.64 -38.35 -2.39
CA LEU A 353 -6.78 -39.27 -3.13
C LEU A 353 -5.37 -38.68 -3.35
N THR A 354 -5.29 -37.39 -3.65
CA THR A 354 -3.99 -36.73 -3.86
C THR A 354 -3.16 -36.68 -2.57
N GLY A 355 -3.77 -36.39 -1.42
CA GLY A 355 -3.10 -36.47 -0.12
C GLY A 355 -2.57 -37.88 0.19
N TRP A 356 -3.40 -38.89 -0.08
CA TRP A 356 -3.03 -40.30 0.10
C TRP A 356 -1.86 -40.71 -0.83
N ILE A 357 -1.87 -40.30 -2.10
CA ILE A 357 -0.76 -40.56 -3.04
C ILE A 357 0.52 -39.88 -2.58
N LEU A 358 0.44 -38.62 -2.13
CA LEU A 358 1.62 -37.89 -1.67
C LEU A 358 2.27 -38.59 -0.47
N ASP A 359 1.47 -39.01 0.52
CA ASP A 359 2.00 -39.63 1.73
C ASP A 359 2.46 -41.08 1.55
N ASN A 360 1.76 -41.89 0.74
CA ASN A 360 2.08 -43.32 0.62
C ASN A 360 3.01 -43.65 -0.56
N VAL A 361 3.08 -42.80 -1.57
CA VAL A 361 3.78 -43.12 -2.83
C VAL A 361 5.01 -42.24 -3.07
N THR A 362 4.96 -40.99 -2.62
CA THR A 362 6.05 -40.02 -2.87
C THR A 362 7.01 -39.91 -1.67
N GLN A 363 6.82 -40.73 -0.64
CA GLN A 363 7.61 -40.72 0.59
C GLN A 363 9.04 -41.22 0.34
N ASP A 364 10.02 -40.31 0.32
CA ASP A 364 11.45 -40.65 0.35
C ASP A 364 11.96 -40.87 1.80
N SER A 365 11.13 -40.62 2.83
CA SER A 365 11.50 -40.78 4.26
C SER A 365 10.26 -41.09 5.13
N PRO A 366 10.32 -42.10 6.02
CA PRO A 366 9.14 -42.60 6.77
C PRO A 366 8.55 -41.61 7.80
N ASP A 367 9.27 -40.56 8.17
CA ASP A 367 8.87 -39.64 9.26
C ASP A 367 8.30 -38.29 8.79
N SER A 368 8.28 -38.00 7.48
CA SER A 368 7.76 -36.72 6.95
C SER A 368 6.57 -36.95 6.02
N SER A 369 5.40 -36.43 6.39
CA SER A 369 4.20 -36.42 5.54
C SER A 369 4.39 -35.42 4.39
N ALA A 370 4.53 -35.93 3.16
CA ALA A 370 4.66 -35.10 1.96
C ALA A 370 3.37 -34.29 1.66
N SER A 371 2.23 -34.73 2.22
CA SER A 371 0.94 -34.04 2.15
C SER A 371 0.88 -32.75 2.98
N LEU A 372 1.76 -32.56 3.97
CA LEU A 372 1.78 -31.37 4.82
C LEU A 372 2.97 -30.47 4.50
N ARG A 373 2.69 -29.29 3.94
CA ARG A 373 3.71 -28.28 3.64
C ARG A 373 3.54 -27.05 4.49
N THR A 374 4.48 -26.80 5.39
CA THR A 374 4.55 -25.58 6.22
C THR A 374 5.44 -24.53 5.58
N MET A 375 4.95 -23.31 5.42
CA MET A 375 5.67 -22.21 4.77
C MET A 375 5.76 -20.98 5.66
N SER A 376 6.90 -20.31 5.63
CA SER A 376 7.09 -18.95 6.15
C SER A 376 7.02 -17.93 5.02
N ALA A 377 7.01 -16.64 5.33
CA ALA A 377 7.02 -15.59 4.31
C ALA A 377 8.33 -15.60 3.50
N LEU A 378 9.45 -15.89 4.16
CA LEU A 378 10.76 -15.99 3.53
C LEU A 378 10.84 -17.21 2.61
N SER A 379 10.41 -18.40 3.09
CA SER A 379 10.41 -19.61 2.28
C SER A 379 9.47 -19.52 1.08
N LEU A 380 8.36 -18.77 1.22
CA LEU A 380 7.45 -18.47 0.11
C LEU A 380 8.16 -17.75 -1.04
N GLY A 381 8.95 -16.71 -0.73
CA GLY A 381 9.72 -15.97 -1.74
C GLY A 381 10.86 -16.78 -2.37
N GLU A 382 11.47 -17.67 -1.60
CA GLU A 382 12.53 -18.57 -2.07
C GLU A 382 12.01 -19.65 -3.03
N GLN A 383 10.77 -20.11 -2.82
CA GLN A 383 10.17 -21.16 -3.64
C GLN A 383 9.62 -20.67 -4.99
N ILE A 384 9.48 -19.35 -5.21
CA ILE A 384 8.96 -18.80 -6.48
C ILE A 384 9.67 -19.39 -7.72
N PRO A 385 11.01 -19.45 -7.81
CA PRO A 385 11.69 -20.01 -8.98
C PRO A 385 11.66 -21.54 -9.02
N ALA A 386 11.51 -22.20 -7.87
CA ALA A 386 11.41 -23.66 -7.80
C ALA A 386 10.01 -24.15 -8.23
N SER A 387 8.98 -23.34 -8.00
CA SER A 387 7.60 -23.59 -8.42
C SER A 387 7.31 -23.21 -9.87
N SER A 388 8.29 -22.65 -10.58
CA SER A 388 8.17 -22.21 -11.96
C SER A 388 9.00 -23.09 -12.88
N GLU A 389 8.45 -23.46 -14.03
CA GLU A 389 9.16 -24.29 -15.01
C GLU A 389 10.40 -23.59 -15.59
N SER A 390 10.24 -22.34 -16.02
CA SER A 390 11.34 -21.56 -16.57
C SER A 390 11.76 -20.47 -15.59
N LYS A 391 13.07 -20.35 -15.38
CA LYS A 391 13.68 -19.24 -14.62
C LYS A 391 13.81 -18.00 -15.52
N GLY A 392 12.72 -17.65 -16.18
CA GLY A 392 12.66 -16.50 -17.09
C GLY A 392 12.78 -15.17 -16.34
N ILE A 393 13.03 -14.10 -17.09
CA ILE A 393 13.17 -12.75 -16.53
C ILE A 393 11.93 -12.29 -15.74
N GLY A 394 10.73 -12.74 -16.14
CA GLY A 394 9.49 -12.45 -15.43
C GLY A 394 9.46 -13.03 -14.02
N ILE A 395 9.94 -14.27 -13.84
CA ILE A 395 9.99 -14.94 -12.53
C ILE A 395 11.02 -14.25 -11.62
N PHE A 396 12.18 -13.87 -12.17
CA PHE A 396 13.14 -13.06 -11.42
C PHE A 396 12.55 -11.71 -11.01
N PHE A 397 11.85 -11.02 -11.92
CA PHE A 397 11.18 -9.76 -11.63
C PHE A 397 10.11 -9.90 -10.54
N LEU A 398 9.32 -10.98 -10.58
CA LEU A 398 8.33 -11.31 -9.55
C LEU A 398 9.00 -11.56 -8.19
N GLN A 399 10.03 -12.39 -8.15
CA GLN A 399 10.76 -12.72 -6.92
C GLN A 399 11.44 -11.49 -6.32
N ALA A 400 12.12 -10.68 -7.15
CA ALA A 400 12.77 -9.45 -6.73
C ALA A 400 11.75 -8.44 -6.17
N SER A 401 10.59 -8.28 -6.85
CA SER A 401 9.52 -7.40 -6.39
C SER A 401 8.94 -7.88 -5.06
N PHE A 402 8.70 -9.18 -4.91
CA PHE A 402 8.23 -9.77 -3.66
C PHE A 402 9.18 -9.46 -2.50
N PHE A 403 10.47 -9.78 -2.64
CA PHE A 403 11.45 -9.51 -1.58
C PHE A 403 11.64 -8.01 -1.31
N PHE A 404 11.58 -7.18 -2.34
CA PHE A 404 11.67 -5.74 -2.17
C PHE A 404 10.53 -5.20 -1.29
N PHE A 405 9.26 -5.52 -1.60
CA PHE A 405 8.13 -4.95 -0.85
C PHE A 405 7.90 -5.61 0.52
N VAL A 406 8.19 -6.91 0.65
CA VAL A 406 7.96 -7.69 1.89
C VAL A 406 9.11 -7.59 2.88
N VAL A 407 10.35 -7.53 2.41
CA VAL A 407 11.56 -7.59 3.26
C VAL A 407 12.37 -6.30 3.14
N GLY A 408 12.78 -5.94 1.93
CA GLY A 408 13.71 -4.84 1.69
C GLY A 408 13.18 -3.49 2.16
N ALA A 409 11.98 -3.10 1.71
CA ALA A 409 11.33 -1.84 2.03
C ALA A 409 11.05 -1.67 3.53
N PRO A 410 10.42 -2.63 4.26
CA PRO A 410 10.16 -2.47 5.68
C PRO A 410 11.44 -2.44 6.53
N ILE A 411 12.44 -3.26 6.22
CA ILE A 411 13.73 -3.21 6.94
C ILE A 411 14.43 -1.88 6.69
N SER A 412 14.47 -1.41 5.44
CA SER A 412 15.06 -0.10 5.10
C SER A 412 14.28 1.06 5.72
N CYS A 413 12.96 0.93 5.84
CA CYS A 413 12.14 1.92 6.53
C CYS A 413 12.47 1.95 8.03
N LEU A 414 12.55 0.79 8.69
CA LEU A 414 12.90 0.70 10.11
C LEU A 414 14.27 1.29 10.41
N THR A 415 15.29 1.01 9.58
CA THR A 415 16.62 1.58 9.76
C THR A 415 16.61 3.10 9.60
N LEU A 416 15.85 3.63 8.63
CA LEU A 416 15.67 5.07 8.48
C LEU A 416 14.89 5.69 9.64
N LEU A 417 13.86 5.03 10.18
CA LEU A 417 13.13 5.54 11.35
C LEU A 417 14.05 5.65 12.57
N VAL A 418 14.89 4.64 12.81
CA VAL A 418 15.90 4.69 13.88
C VAL A 418 16.90 5.83 13.62
N ALA A 419 17.41 5.95 12.39
CA ALA A 419 18.32 7.03 12.03
C ALA A 419 17.69 8.42 12.26
N LEU A 420 16.44 8.62 11.84
CA LEU A 420 15.72 9.89 12.01
C LEU A 420 15.50 10.28 13.48
N LEU A 421 15.45 9.31 14.40
CA LEU A 421 15.33 9.56 15.85
C LEU A 421 16.67 9.97 16.49
N ILE A 422 17.79 9.54 15.91
CA ILE A 422 19.15 9.81 16.43
C ILE A 422 19.75 11.08 15.81
N LEU A 423 19.45 11.34 14.53
CA LEU A 423 20.06 12.41 13.76
C LEU A 423 19.53 13.80 14.13
N LYS A 424 20.40 14.80 13.95
CA LYS A 424 20.05 16.22 14.15
C LYS A 424 19.01 16.67 13.11
N PRO A 425 18.14 17.65 13.42
CA PRO A 425 17.08 18.11 12.51
C PRO A 425 17.53 18.46 11.08
N ARG A 426 18.76 18.98 10.93
CA ARG A 426 19.35 19.34 9.63
C ARG A 426 19.62 18.14 8.73
N GLU A 427 20.11 17.05 9.29
CA GLU A 427 20.41 15.82 8.57
C GLU A 427 19.11 15.03 8.30
N SER A 428 18.22 15.01 9.29
CA SER A 428 16.90 14.40 9.19
C SER A 428 16.07 14.98 8.04
N ARG A 429 16.19 16.27 7.72
CA ARG A 429 15.48 16.91 6.59
C ARG A 429 15.68 16.18 5.26
N LYS A 430 16.89 15.67 4.98
CA LYS A 430 17.18 14.95 3.73
C LYS A 430 16.63 13.52 3.72
N LEU A 431 16.51 12.91 4.90
CA LEU A 431 16.12 11.51 5.07
C LEU A 431 14.60 11.32 5.28
N VAL A 432 13.85 12.38 5.59
CA VAL A 432 12.39 12.31 5.73
C VAL A 432 11.72 11.84 4.44
N MET A 433 12.11 12.38 3.28
CA MET A 433 11.51 11.98 2.00
C MET A 433 11.72 10.48 1.65
N PRO A 434 12.94 9.93 1.66
CA PRO A 434 13.12 8.49 1.40
C PRO A 434 12.43 7.61 2.46
N ALA A 435 12.38 8.05 3.72
CA ALA A 435 11.64 7.34 4.76
C ALA A 435 10.12 7.31 4.49
N GLU A 436 9.52 8.40 4.00
CA GLU A 436 8.11 8.41 3.56
C GLU A 436 7.86 7.43 2.42
N ILE A 437 8.76 7.39 1.43
CA ILE A 437 8.62 6.54 0.26
C ILE A 437 8.69 5.06 0.68
N LEU A 438 9.72 4.69 1.42
CA LEU A 438 9.89 3.32 1.91
C LEU A 438 8.76 2.91 2.86
N TYR A 439 8.27 3.82 3.70
CA TYR A 439 7.12 3.55 4.56
C TYR A 439 5.84 3.28 3.77
N ALA A 440 5.58 4.05 2.71
CA ALA A 440 4.42 3.84 1.83
C ALA A 440 4.54 2.57 0.97
N TRP A 441 5.76 2.16 0.64
CA TRP A 441 6.04 0.97 -0.17
C TRP A 441 6.13 -0.31 0.66
N SER A 442 6.42 -0.20 1.96
CA SER A 442 6.47 -1.35 2.86
C SER A 442 5.11 -2.06 2.90
N ALA A 443 5.11 -3.34 2.57
CA ALA A 443 3.89 -4.14 2.42
C ALA A 443 3.76 -5.35 3.40
N PRO A 444 4.28 -5.32 4.65
CA PRO A 444 4.11 -6.46 5.56
C PRO A 444 2.64 -6.67 5.99
N ASP A 445 1.85 -5.60 6.04
CA ASP A 445 0.41 -5.64 6.28
C ASP A 445 -0.36 -6.23 5.10
N VAL A 446 0.05 -5.88 3.87
CA VAL A 446 -0.51 -6.45 2.64
C VAL A 446 -0.23 -7.94 2.57
N LEU A 447 0.98 -8.37 2.92
CA LEU A 447 1.34 -9.79 3.01
C LEU A 447 0.45 -10.54 4.00
N PHE A 448 0.26 -9.99 5.21
CA PHE A 448 -0.63 -10.59 6.21
C PHE A 448 -2.05 -10.74 5.67
N ILE A 449 -2.61 -9.70 5.06
CA ILE A 449 -3.95 -9.74 4.46
C ILE A 449 -4.00 -10.80 3.34
N SER A 450 -3.03 -10.83 2.44
CA SER A 450 -2.95 -11.82 1.37
C SER A 450 -2.87 -13.25 1.90
N MET A 451 -2.17 -13.51 2.99
CA MET A 451 -2.14 -14.85 3.60
C MET A 451 -3.51 -15.28 4.13
N VAL A 452 -4.22 -14.37 4.82
CA VAL A 452 -5.58 -14.64 5.32
C VAL A 452 -6.55 -14.85 4.17
N VAL A 453 -6.51 -13.96 3.17
CA VAL A 453 -7.35 -14.04 1.96
C VAL A 453 -7.06 -15.32 1.19
N SER A 454 -5.79 -15.66 0.93
CA SER A 454 -5.40 -16.87 0.21
C SER A 454 -5.83 -18.14 0.94
N THR A 455 -5.71 -18.16 2.27
CA THR A 455 -6.19 -19.29 3.10
C THR A 455 -7.69 -19.50 2.90
N TRP A 456 -8.46 -18.41 2.86
CA TRP A 456 -9.91 -18.44 2.65
C TRP A 456 -10.28 -18.81 1.21
N GLU A 457 -9.59 -18.24 0.23
CA GLU A 457 -9.85 -18.43 -1.20
C GLU A 457 -9.45 -19.83 -1.69
N MET A 458 -8.48 -20.49 -1.05
CA MET A 458 -7.93 -21.77 -1.51
C MET A 458 -9.02 -22.83 -1.74
N TYR A 459 -9.93 -22.98 -0.78
CA TYR A 459 -11.06 -23.93 -0.89
C TYR A 459 -11.91 -23.66 -2.14
N LEU A 460 -12.17 -22.38 -2.42
CA LEU A 460 -13.00 -21.98 -3.55
C LEU A 460 -12.26 -22.21 -4.87
N PHE A 461 -10.99 -21.84 -4.92
CA PHE A 461 -10.13 -22.04 -6.09
C PHE A 461 -9.99 -23.52 -6.45
N VAL A 462 -9.76 -24.40 -5.47
CA VAL A 462 -9.69 -25.86 -5.67
C VAL A 462 -10.95 -26.39 -6.34
N ARG A 463 -12.14 -25.98 -5.85
CA ARG A 463 -13.42 -26.39 -6.45
C ARG A 463 -13.57 -25.93 -7.91
N PHE A 464 -13.04 -24.77 -8.27
CA PHE A 464 -13.10 -24.29 -9.66
C PHE A 464 -12.12 -24.98 -10.60
N VAL A 465 -10.90 -25.22 -10.14
CA VAL A 465 -9.88 -25.87 -10.97
C VAL A 465 -10.27 -27.32 -11.27
N ILE A 466 -10.80 -28.03 -10.27
CA ILE A 466 -11.29 -29.40 -10.47
C ILE A 466 -12.62 -29.38 -11.24
N GLY A 467 -13.56 -28.51 -10.84
CA GLY A 467 -14.94 -28.53 -11.33
C GLY A 467 -15.57 -29.92 -11.20
N ASP A 468 -16.34 -30.31 -12.21
CA ASP A 468 -17.03 -31.60 -12.26
C ASP A 468 -16.12 -32.73 -12.79
N ARG A 469 -14.85 -32.43 -13.11
CA ARG A 469 -13.94 -33.38 -13.79
C ARG A 469 -13.59 -34.58 -12.94
N CYS A 470 -13.65 -34.47 -11.62
CA CYS A 470 -13.39 -35.58 -10.71
C CYS A 470 -14.69 -36.23 -10.19
N ASP A 471 -15.89 -35.87 -10.64
CA ASP A 471 -17.13 -36.42 -10.05
C ASP A 471 -17.25 -37.93 -10.19
N ALA A 472 -16.87 -38.47 -11.36
CA ALA A 472 -16.83 -39.91 -11.58
C ALA A 472 -15.79 -40.60 -10.68
N VAL A 473 -14.64 -39.95 -10.46
CA VAL A 473 -13.58 -40.46 -9.57
C VAL A 473 -14.03 -40.42 -8.11
N ASN A 474 -14.68 -39.34 -7.68
CA ASN A 474 -15.21 -39.19 -6.33
C ASN A 474 -16.27 -40.26 -6.04
N ALA A 475 -17.14 -40.57 -7.02
CA ALA A 475 -18.12 -41.64 -6.88
C ALA A 475 -17.46 -43.01 -6.69
N LEU A 476 -16.38 -43.29 -7.43
CA LEU A 476 -15.62 -44.53 -7.31
C LEU A 476 -14.84 -44.62 -5.98
N LEU A 477 -14.25 -43.51 -5.52
CA LEU A 477 -13.49 -43.45 -4.27
C LEU A 477 -14.37 -43.79 -3.06
N ARG A 478 -15.61 -43.29 -3.04
CA ARG A 478 -16.63 -43.62 -2.01
C ARG A 478 -16.92 -45.11 -1.90
N GLU A 479 -16.79 -45.85 -2.99
CA GLU A 479 -17.12 -47.27 -3.02
C GLU A 479 -15.92 -48.16 -2.66
N ILE A 480 -14.70 -47.72 -3.01
CA ILE A 480 -13.50 -48.59 -2.94
C ILE A 480 -12.55 -48.20 -1.80
N MET A 481 -12.44 -46.90 -1.46
CA MET A 481 -11.36 -46.39 -0.61
C MET A 481 -11.82 -45.53 0.57
N ASP A 482 -13.11 -45.51 0.89
CA ASP A 482 -13.69 -44.69 1.98
C ASP A 482 -12.97 -44.89 3.32
N ASP A 483 -12.73 -46.15 3.70
CA ASP A 483 -11.98 -46.52 4.92
C ASP A 483 -10.52 -46.03 4.89
N GLN A 484 -9.88 -45.98 3.72
CA GLN A 484 -8.48 -45.55 3.57
C GLN A 484 -8.33 -44.03 3.50
N LEU A 485 -9.36 -43.31 3.07
CA LEU A 485 -9.38 -41.85 2.99
C LEU A 485 -10.02 -41.20 4.23
N ALA A 486 -10.39 -42.01 5.24
CA ALA A 486 -11.03 -41.56 6.48
C ALA A 486 -12.27 -40.67 6.23
N GLY A 487 -13.07 -41.01 5.20
CA GLY A 487 -14.29 -40.28 4.83
C GLY A 487 -14.09 -39.04 3.96
N ASP A 488 -12.87 -38.75 3.47
CA ASP A 488 -12.61 -37.63 2.56
C ASP A 488 -12.49 -38.12 1.11
N ASP A 489 -13.59 -38.62 0.53
CA ASP A 489 -13.65 -39.29 -0.78
C ASP A 489 -13.52 -38.36 -2.00
N LYS A 490 -12.71 -37.33 -1.87
CA LYS A 490 -12.44 -36.38 -2.93
C LYS A 490 -11.14 -36.74 -3.64
N CYS A 491 -11.17 -36.59 -4.95
CA CYS A 491 -10.02 -36.72 -5.85
C CYS A 491 -8.87 -35.77 -5.46
N PHE A 492 -9.21 -34.52 -5.15
CA PHE A 492 -8.28 -33.49 -4.72
C PHE A 492 -8.99 -32.54 -3.76
N ASP A 493 -8.41 -32.32 -2.59
CA ASP A 493 -8.84 -31.28 -1.66
C ASP A 493 -7.61 -30.72 -0.92
N VAL A 494 -7.67 -29.44 -0.53
CA VAL A 494 -6.57 -28.77 0.15
C VAL A 494 -7.11 -28.00 1.34
N VAL A 495 -6.64 -28.36 2.52
CA VAL A 495 -6.97 -27.66 3.75
C VAL A 495 -5.80 -26.76 4.13
N THR A 496 -6.09 -25.46 4.21
CA THR A 496 -5.14 -24.43 4.63
C THR A 496 -5.33 -24.14 6.12
N THR A 497 -4.23 -24.05 6.85
CA THR A 497 -4.26 -23.66 8.27
C THR A 497 -3.28 -22.53 8.54
N LEU A 498 -3.74 -21.50 9.23
CA LEU A 498 -2.89 -20.40 9.69
C LEU A 498 -2.06 -20.86 10.89
N LYS A 499 -0.76 -20.53 10.87
CA LYS A 499 0.20 -20.86 11.91
C LYS A 499 0.54 -19.60 12.74
N PRO A 500 1.16 -19.75 13.93
CA PRO A 500 1.46 -18.61 14.81
C PRO A 500 2.26 -17.47 14.16
N GLY A 501 3.14 -17.78 13.19
CA GLY A 501 3.91 -16.78 12.46
C GLY A 501 3.04 -15.74 11.75
N CYS A 502 1.86 -16.13 11.24
CA CYS A 502 0.93 -15.21 10.59
C CYS A 502 0.37 -14.17 11.57
N PHE A 503 0.03 -14.59 12.80
CA PHE A 503 -0.47 -13.67 13.82
C PHE A 503 0.62 -12.72 14.34
N ILE A 504 1.85 -13.23 14.50
CA ILE A 504 3.01 -12.40 14.86
C ILE A 504 3.29 -11.35 13.77
N LEU A 505 3.22 -11.76 12.51
CA LEU A 505 3.34 -10.86 11.35
C LEU A 505 2.22 -9.82 11.32
N GLY A 506 0.98 -10.21 11.58
CA GLY A 506 -0.17 -9.31 11.67
C GLY A 506 0.00 -8.26 12.78
N VAL A 507 0.40 -8.67 13.99
CA VAL A 507 0.61 -7.74 15.11
C VAL A 507 1.82 -6.83 14.86
N SER A 508 2.95 -7.38 14.41
CA SER A 508 4.15 -6.59 14.13
C SER A 508 3.95 -5.61 12.96
N SER A 509 3.22 -5.99 11.92
CA SER A 509 2.88 -5.07 10.81
C SER A 509 1.97 -3.93 11.27
N LEU A 510 0.99 -4.19 12.15
CA LEU A 510 0.16 -3.14 12.74
C LEU A 510 1.01 -2.17 13.60
N LEU A 511 1.88 -2.71 14.45
CA LEU A 511 2.80 -1.90 15.26
C LEU A 511 3.75 -1.08 14.39
N PHE A 512 4.25 -1.65 13.29
CA PHE A 512 5.08 -0.95 12.31
C PHE A 512 4.34 0.24 11.68
N LEU A 513 3.06 0.07 11.30
CA LEU A 513 2.25 1.18 10.77
C LEU A 513 2.07 2.30 11.81
N VAL A 514 1.70 1.94 13.03
CA VAL A 514 1.49 2.95 14.09
C VAL A 514 2.81 3.66 14.42
N ALA A 515 3.90 2.91 14.60
CA ALA A 515 5.20 3.48 14.92
C ALA A 515 5.73 4.39 13.80
N GLY A 516 5.64 3.96 12.54
CA GLY A 516 6.04 4.77 11.39
C GLY A 516 5.25 6.06 11.32
N PHE A 517 3.94 6.03 11.50
CA PHE A 517 3.10 7.23 11.53
C PHE A 517 3.53 8.20 12.66
N LEU A 518 3.69 7.70 13.88
CA LEU A 518 4.04 8.53 15.05
C LEU A 518 5.43 9.15 14.92
N VAL A 519 6.44 8.36 14.54
CA VAL A 519 7.82 8.83 14.36
C VAL A 519 7.89 9.87 13.24
N MET A 520 7.27 9.60 12.09
CA MET A 520 7.27 10.55 10.98
C MET A 520 6.56 11.85 11.34
N ARG A 521 5.45 11.78 12.09
CA ARG A 521 4.74 12.99 12.57
C ARG A 521 5.60 13.80 13.54
N LYS A 522 6.34 13.13 14.44
CA LYS A 522 7.26 13.79 15.37
C LYS A 522 8.41 14.48 14.64
N VAL A 523 9.13 13.75 13.79
CA VAL A 523 10.31 14.25 13.08
C VAL A 523 9.96 15.43 12.17
N LYS A 524 8.84 15.36 11.43
CA LYS A 524 8.38 16.48 10.59
C LYS A 524 8.10 17.74 11.38
N ARG A 525 7.45 17.62 12.55
CA ARG A 525 7.22 18.76 13.44
C ARG A 525 8.53 19.37 13.92
N MET A 526 9.50 18.54 14.31
CA MET A 526 10.81 19.03 14.74
C MET A 526 11.57 19.75 13.61
N VAL A 527 11.56 19.18 12.40
CA VAL A 527 12.20 19.80 11.23
C VAL A 527 11.54 21.13 10.88
N LYS A 528 10.20 21.22 10.94
CA LYS A 528 9.45 22.45 10.68
C LYS A 528 9.79 23.54 11.71
N VAL A 529 9.69 23.23 13.00
CA VAL A 529 10.04 24.19 14.08
C VAL A 529 11.48 24.67 13.96
N HIS A 530 12.42 23.78 13.62
CA HIS A 530 13.82 24.19 13.41
C HIS A 530 13.98 25.12 12.22
N ALA A 531 13.24 24.92 11.13
CA ALA A 531 13.25 25.80 9.97
C ALA A 531 12.67 27.19 10.31
N ASP A 532 11.57 27.22 11.08
CA ASP A 532 10.90 28.48 11.47
C ASP A 532 11.75 29.32 12.44
N VAL A 533 12.50 28.67 13.35
CA VAL A 533 13.35 29.36 14.34
C VAL A 533 14.69 29.84 13.75
N PHE A 534 15.23 29.16 12.73
CA PHE A 534 16.51 29.52 12.11
C PHE A 534 16.37 29.85 10.61
N PRO A 535 15.57 30.87 10.23
CA PRO A 535 15.31 31.20 8.82
C PRO A 535 16.55 31.76 8.10
N HIS A 536 17.42 32.48 8.83
CA HIS A 536 18.46 33.36 8.27
C HIS A 536 19.63 32.66 7.53
N ARG A 537 19.81 31.35 7.67
CA ARG A 537 20.89 30.61 6.97
C ARG A 537 20.45 29.92 5.68
N ASP A 538 19.16 29.67 5.50
CA ASP A 538 18.64 29.08 4.25
C ASP A 538 18.38 30.15 3.18
N THR A 539 18.14 31.41 3.58
CA THR A 539 18.04 32.57 2.68
C THR A 539 19.31 32.87 1.90
N GLU A 540 20.50 32.61 2.43
CA GLU A 540 21.78 32.79 1.70
C GLU A 540 21.98 31.81 0.53
N ARG A 541 21.24 30.70 0.49
CA ARG A 541 21.19 29.78 -0.66
C ARG A 541 20.13 30.20 -1.67
N LEU A 542 18.99 30.70 -1.21
CA LEU A 542 17.93 31.21 -2.08
C LEU A 542 18.29 32.53 -2.77
N GLN A 543 19.09 33.39 -2.13
CA GLN A 543 19.64 34.61 -2.75
C GLN A 543 20.81 34.33 -3.72
N ARG A 544 21.31 33.09 -3.78
CA ARG A 544 22.39 32.67 -4.68
C ARG A 544 21.90 31.91 -5.92
N CYS A 545 20.60 31.62 -6.00
CA CYS A 545 19.91 31.19 -7.20
C CYS A 545 19.15 32.39 -7.79
#